data_AF-A0A8H7EQI7-F1
#
_entry.id   AF-A0A8H7EQI7-F1
#
_cell.length_a   1.000
_cell.length_b   1.000
_cell.length_c   1.000
_cell.angle_alpha   90.00
_cell.angle_beta   90.00
_cell.angle_gamma   90.00
#
_symmetry.space_group_name_H-M   'P 1'
#
loop_
_entity.id
_entity.type
_entity.pdbx_description
1 polymer ?
#
loop_
_entity_poly.entity_id
_entity_poly.type
_entity_poly.pdbx_seq_one_letter_code
_entity_poly.pdbx_strand_id
1 'polypeptide(L)'
;MITPSFKVDQDDVSVTIVIKTPYVRAQDVDLHVQNNEFRLFLRPYFLRLYFPGNLVEDDDSKAVYDPSSGEFTVRISKETKGEHFPDLDLLTKLLARRGESTEKTETKKPLIEVIGEQQEMRDELQDAVDFNWELPQELPKDELKLQTSYGFNNQYSGYFTHVQETMNEIIDIDEPEKSSVESRQKDRIEKENYKFDEDYYAMDYVHDEEIQRVMKYKPIWSKELRRIQKLKQTTPNKEASKAPLIQEIGTENIDINLESLAITDHQESLIKFSNKEESMMRGLPHKEYLLSNEKITYLGLVDIMFAYSYNHRISEGDNTVESVWCIGKLSPTMACLEQFTTLRETMIACFRRALAYPLYRHFGLCEKVLQDVYVLFRLGKRAILKALLEMKDMFDHHDVYYIYSKTWLDDYCVWIQHASDHVIRTLAHELHHFVIDKSEIGWDLPELEKIAKELKELEDTNVSHLE
;
A
#
# COMPACT_ATOMS: atom_id res chain seq x y z
N MET A 1 -26.44 -11.50 14.91
CA MET A 1 -27.21 -10.25 15.11
C MET A 1 -26.30 -9.12 14.67
N ILE A 2 -26.83 -8.12 13.98
CA ILE A 2 -26.05 -7.04 13.36
C ILE A 2 -26.29 -5.75 14.17
N THR A 3 -25.23 -5.01 14.51
CA THR A 3 -25.37 -3.68 15.09
C THR A 3 -25.83 -2.71 14.00
N PRO A 4 -27.01 -2.07 14.09
CA PRO A 4 -27.43 -1.07 13.11
C PRO A 4 -26.58 0.20 13.24
N SER A 5 -26.50 1.01 12.17
CA SER A 5 -25.96 2.37 12.30
C SER A 5 -26.97 3.26 13.01
N PHE A 6 -26.48 4.12 13.91
CA PHE A 6 -27.34 4.95 14.73
C PHE A 6 -26.71 6.32 14.98
N LYS A 7 -27.57 7.29 15.31
CA LYS A 7 -27.20 8.63 15.78
C LYS A 7 -27.95 8.90 17.07
N VAL A 8 -27.30 9.62 17.96
CA VAL A 8 -27.88 10.02 19.24
C VAL A 8 -27.79 11.53 19.32
N ASP A 9 -28.91 12.15 19.66
CA ASP A 9 -29.02 13.58 19.92
C ASP A 9 -29.76 13.80 21.24
N GLN A 10 -29.65 14.99 21.83
CA GLN A 10 -30.33 15.32 23.09
C GLN A 10 -30.89 16.74 23.11
N ASP A 11 -32.01 16.86 23.79
CA ASP A 11 -32.57 18.12 24.27
C ASP A 11 -32.33 18.24 25.80
N ASP A 12 -32.71 19.37 26.39
CA ASP A 12 -32.68 19.57 27.84
C ASP A 12 -33.55 18.56 28.62
N VAL A 13 -34.53 17.95 27.96
CA VAL A 13 -35.54 17.08 28.60
C VAL A 13 -35.48 15.62 28.13
N SER A 14 -35.07 15.36 26.89
CA SER A 14 -35.15 14.04 26.27
C SER A 14 -33.94 13.71 25.40
N VAL A 15 -33.65 12.42 25.23
CA VAL A 15 -32.67 11.90 24.28
C VAL A 15 -33.40 11.33 23.06
N THR A 16 -32.91 11.63 21.87
CA THR A 16 -33.43 11.13 20.60
C THR A 16 -32.41 10.20 19.96
N ILE A 17 -32.79 8.94 19.74
CA ILE A 17 -31.95 7.91 19.12
C ILE A 17 -32.54 7.59 17.74
N VAL A 18 -31.79 7.85 16.68
CA VAL A 18 -32.17 7.54 15.30
C VAL A 18 -31.39 6.32 14.85
N ILE A 19 -32.09 5.23 14.54
CA ILE A 19 -31.50 3.92 14.26
C ILE A 19 -31.88 3.49 12.83
N LYS A 20 -30.88 3.28 11.97
CA LYS A 20 -31.10 2.89 10.59
C LYS A 20 -31.32 1.38 10.48
N THR A 21 -32.57 1.00 10.21
CA THR A 21 -33.02 -0.40 10.11
C THR A 21 -33.85 -0.57 8.83
N PRO A 22 -33.22 -0.70 7.65
CA PRO A 22 -33.94 -0.88 6.40
C PRO A 22 -34.64 -2.24 6.35
N TYR A 23 -35.80 -2.30 5.69
CA TYR A 23 -36.57 -3.52 5.42
C TYR A 23 -37.09 -4.28 6.65
N VAL A 24 -37.35 -3.58 7.75
CA VAL A 24 -37.88 -4.18 8.98
C VAL A 24 -39.41 -4.00 9.11
N ARG A 25 -40.04 -4.91 9.85
CA ARG A 25 -41.44 -4.79 10.25
C ARG A 25 -41.50 -4.15 11.64
N ALA A 26 -42.12 -2.99 11.74
CA ALA A 26 -42.23 -2.26 13.02
C ALA A 26 -43.01 -3.03 14.12
N GLN A 27 -43.74 -4.09 13.78
CA GLN A 27 -44.48 -4.93 14.74
C GLN A 27 -43.57 -5.87 15.55
N ASP A 28 -42.36 -6.15 15.05
CA ASP A 28 -41.42 -7.11 15.66
C ASP A 28 -40.35 -6.42 16.51
N VAL A 29 -40.51 -5.13 16.80
CA VAL A 29 -39.57 -4.35 17.62
C VAL A 29 -39.82 -4.57 19.10
N ASP A 30 -38.76 -4.88 19.82
CA ASP A 30 -38.76 -4.98 21.27
C ASP A 30 -37.76 -3.94 21.82
N LEU A 31 -38.27 -3.04 22.67
CA LEU A 31 -37.53 -1.92 23.26
C LEU A 31 -37.52 -2.08 24.77
N HIS A 32 -36.34 -1.96 25.37
CA HIS A 32 -36.20 -2.05 26.82
C HIS A 32 -35.25 -0.95 27.32
N VAL A 33 -35.74 -0.14 28.26
CA VAL A 33 -34.97 0.93 28.90
C VAL A 33 -34.87 0.63 30.39
N GLN A 34 -33.65 0.59 30.92
CA GLN A 34 -33.44 0.37 32.36
C GLN A 34 -32.25 1.19 32.85
N ASN A 35 -32.52 2.14 33.75
CA ASN A 35 -31.52 3.08 34.26
C ASN A 35 -30.79 3.77 33.09
N ASN A 36 -29.49 3.52 32.92
CA ASN A 36 -28.69 4.08 31.85
C ASN A 36 -28.55 3.15 30.61
N GLU A 37 -29.25 2.03 30.59
CA GLU A 37 -29.17 1.05 29.52
C GLU A 37 -30.38 1.13 28.59
N PHE A 38 -30.10 1.19 27.29
CA PHE A 38 -31.09 1.09 26.21
C PHE A 38 -30.81 -0.17 25.39
N ARG A 39 -31.83 -1.02 25.18
CA ARG A 39 -31.76 -2.20 24.31
C ARG A 39 -32.85 -2.13 23.25
N LEU A 40 -32.46 -2.38 22.01
CA LEU A 40 -33.34 -2.60 20.87
C LEU A 40 -33.07 -4.00 20.30
N PHE A 41 -34.13 -4.79 20.19
CA PHE A 41 -34.11 -6.08 19.52
C PHE A 41 -35.10 -6.08 18.36
N LEU A 42 -34.59 -6.29 17.15
CA LEU A 42 -35.39 -6.30 15.93
C LEU A 42 -34.70 -7.15 14.87
N ARG A 43 -35.08 -8.41 14.69
CA ARG A 43 -34.35 -9.34 13.80
C ARG A 43 -34.15 -8.77 12.38
N PRO A 44 -32.91 -8.72 11.83
CA PRO A 44 -31.65 -9.30 12.34
C PRO A 44 -30.80 -8.37 13.25
N TYR A 45 -31.28 -7.16 13.55
CA TYR A 45 -30.62 -6.12 14.31
C TYR A 45 -30.70 -6.30 15.83
N PHE A 46 -29.60 -5.95 16.51
CA PHE A 46 -29.53 -5.81 17.95
C PHE A 46 -28.68 -4.59 18.27
N LEU A 47 -29.17 -3.70 19.13
CA LEU A 47 -28.43 -2.53 19.57
C LEU A 47 -28.57 -2.40 21.08
N ARG A 48 -27.44 -2.27 21.77
CA ARG A 48 -27.40 -1.90 23.18
C ARG A 48 -26.51 -0.69 23.39
N LEU A 49 -27.02 0.31 24.10
CA LEU A 49 -26.33 1.55 24.42
C LEU A 49 -26.31 1.78 25.93
N TYR A 50 -25.17 2.25 26.45
CA TYR A 50 -25.01 2.73 27.82
C TYR A 50 -24.84 4.25 27.82
N PHE A 51 -25.76 4.93 28.46
CA PHE A 51 -25.74 6.38 28.60
C PHE A 51 -24.96 6.84 29.84
N PRO A 52 -24.41 8.06 29.84
CA PRO A 52 -23.76 8.64 31.01
C PRO A 52 -24.71 8.89 32.19
N GLY A 53 -25.99 9.18 31.89
CA GLY A 53 -27.04 9.41 32.87
C GLY A 53 -28.20 8.43 32.72
N ASN A 54 -29.14 8.47 33.67
CA ASN A 54 -30.30 7.59 33.69
C ASN A 54 -31.43 8.11 32.79
N LEU A 55 -32.12 7.16 32.19
CA LEU A 55 -33.27 7.32 31.32
C LEU A 55 -34.51 6.71 31.99
N VAL A 56 -35.66 7.33 31.74
CA VAL A 56 -36.96 6.87 32.26
C VAL A 56 -37.94 6.72 31.11
N GLU A 57 -38.63 5.60 31.10
CA GLU A 57 -39.74 5.34 30.18
C GLU A 57 -41.03 5.94 30.77
N ASP A 58 -41.29 7.21 30.46
CA ASP A 58 -42.53 7.92 30.80
C ASP A 58 -43.53 7.87 29.64
N ASP A 59 -44.79 8.29 29.89
CA ASP A 59 -45.87 8.41 28.88
C ASP A 59 -45.51 9.30 27.67
N ASP A 60 -44.48 10.15 27.81
CA ASP A 60 -43.97 11.03 26.74
C ASP A 60 -42.96 10.32 25.80
N SER A 61 -42.55 9.09 26.12
CA SER A 61 -41.63 8.30 25.31
C SER A 61 -42.31 7.85 24.02
N LYS A 62 -41.67 8.09 22.88
CA LYS A 62 -42.26 7.79 21.56
C LYS A 62 -41.25 7.11 20.66
N ALA A 63 -41.67 6.01 20.03
CA ALA A 63 -40.93 5.35 18.97
C ALA A 63 -41.71 5.48 17.65
N VAL A 64 -41.06 6.02 16.61
CA VAL A 64 -41.65 6.22 15.28
C VAL A 64 -40.74 5.57 14.25
N TYR A 65 -41.33 4.71 13.41
CA TYR A 65 -40.64 4.13 12.26
C TYR A 65 -41.10 4.83 10.98
N ASP A 66 -40.14 5.28 10.17
CA ASP A 66 -40.40 5.77 8.82
C ASP A 66 -39.97 4.73 7.78
N PRO A 67 -40.93 4.05 7.12
CA PRO A 67 -40.64 3.03 6.10
C PRO A 67 -39.95 3.59 4.85
N SER A 68 -40.03 4.90 4.60
CA SER A 68 -39.47 5.52 3.40
C SER A 68 -37.96 5.79 3.52
N SER A 69 -37.50 6.18 4.70
CA SER A 69 -36.08 6.38 5.03
C SER A 69 -35.43 5.14 5.63
N GLY A 70 -36.21 4.19 6.16
CA GLY A 70 -35.71 3.03 6.88
C GLY A 70 -35.10 3.41 8.23
N GLU A 71 -35.59 4.50 8.83
CA GLU A 71 -35.11 5.04 10.10
C GLU A 71 -36.14 4.81 11.21
N PHE A 72 -35.65 4.35 12.36
CA PHE A 72 -36.40 4.12 13.57
C PHE A 72 -35.97 5.16 14.61
N THR A 73 -36.85 6.10 14.93
CA THR A 73 -36.57 7.22 15.83
C THR A 73 -37.22 6.98 17.17
N VAL A 74 -36.40 6.88 18.23
CA VAL A 74 -36.84 6.64 19.61
C VAL A 74 -36.52 7.86 20.45
N ARG A 75 -37.54 8.44 21.08
CA ARG A 75 -37.41 9.56 22.01
C ARG A 75 -37.69 9.08 23.43
N ILE A 76 -36.73 9.25 24.33
CA ILE A 76 -36.78 8.79 25.73
C ILE A 76 -36.49 9.98 26.66
N SER A 77 -37.21 10.08 27.78
CA SER A 77 -37.03 11.14 28.77
C SER A 77 -35.82 10.89 29.68
N LYS A 78 -35.14 11.97 30.10
CA LYS A 78 -34.08 11.92 31.12
C LYS A 78 -34.70 11.84 32.52
N GLU A 79 -34.10 11.07 33.43
CA GLU A 79 -34.55 11.01 34.83
C GLU A 79 -34.44 12.40 35.50
N THR A 80 -33.33 13.08 35.24
CA THR A 80 -33.01 14.44 35.69
C THR A 80 -33.19 15.44 34.56
N LYS A 81 -34.34 16.13 34.56
CA LYS A 81 -34.63 17.19 33.56
C LYS A 81 -33.63 18.33 33.67
N GLY A 82 -32.92 18.64 32.58
CA GLY A 82 -31.85 19.64 32.52
C GLY A 82 -30.43 19.09 32.67
N GLU A 83 -30.25 17.78 32.88
CA GLU A 83 -28.91 17.17 32.87
C GLU A 83 -28.41 16.98 31.44
N HIS A 84 -27.22 17.52 31.14
CA HIS A 84 -26.58 17.37 29.85
C HIS A 84 -25.69 16.12 29.82
N PHE A 85 -25.92 15.21 28.89
CA PHE A 85 -25.13 13.98 28.77
C PHE A 85 -23.87 14.27 27.92
N PRO A 86 -22.66 14.14 28.47
CA PRO A 86 -21.44 14.36 27.69
C PRO A 86 -21.20 13.22 26.69
N ASP A 87 -20.47 13.49 25.61
CA ASP A 87 -19.93 12.49 24.68
C ASP A 87 -20.95 11.62 23.92
N LEU A 88 -22.17 12.11 23.68
CA LEU A 88 -23.16 11.38 22.87
C LEU A 88 -22.70 11.15 21.41
N ASP A 89 -21.76 11.98 20.93
CA ASP A 89 -21.13 11.84 19.60
C ASP A 89 -20.12 10.66 19.55
N LEU A 90 -19.61 10.21 20.70
CA LEU A 90 -18.66 9.10 20.78
C LEU A 90 -19.43 7.77 20.81
N LEU A 91 -19.94 7.35 19.65
CA LEU A 91 -20.75 6.13 19.49
C LEU A 91 -20.06 4.86 20.06
N THR A 92 -18.72 4.79 20.00
CA THR A 92 -17.94 3.68 20.57
C THR A 92 -17.98 3.62 22.10
N LYS A 93 -18.12 4.78 22.77
CA LYS A 93 -18.28 4.87 24.23
C LYS A 93 -19.66 4.41 24.67
N LEU A 94 -20.68 4.69 23.85
CA LEU A 94 -22.06 4.24 24.10
C LEU A 94 -22.22 2.73 23.88
N LEU A 95 -21.44 2.12 22.98
CA LEU A 95 -21.43 0.68 22.72
C LEU A 95 -20.56 -0.14 23.69
N ALA A 96 -19.67 0.54 24.43
CA ALA A 96 -18.73 -0.09 25.35
C ALA A 96 -19.44 -0.93 26.41
N ARG A 97 -18.84 -2.05 26.81
CA ARG A 97 -19.43 -2.90 27.83
C ARG A 97 -19.31 -2.28 29.21
N ARG A 98 -20.14 -2.72 30.15
CA ARG A 98 -20.05 -2.30 31.54
C ARG A 98 -18.65 -2.64 32.10
N GLY A 99 -17.85 -1.62 32.41
CA GLY A 99 -16.48 -1.77 32.94
C GLY A 99 -15.34 -1.62 31.93
N GLU A 100 -15.61 -1.47 30.63
CA GLU A 100 -14.58 -1.13 29.63
C GLU A 100 -14.43 0.39 29.54
N SER A 101 -13.47 0.96 30.28
CA SER A 101 -12.96 2.30 29.94
C SER A 101 -12.09 2.19 28.69
N THR A 102 -12.34 3.03 27.69
CA THR A 102 -11.51 3.17 26.46
C THR A 102 -10.07 3.59 26.73
N GLU A 103 -9.72 3.91 27.98
CA GLU A 103 -8.36 4.09 28.44
C GLU A 103 -7.79 2.74 28.91
N LYS A 104 -6.97 2.11 28.07
CA LYS A 104 -6.03 1.07 28.49
C LYS A 104 -5.02 1.69 29.47
N THR A 105 -5.38 1.79 30.74
CA THR A 105 -4.39 1.85 31.83
C THR A 105 -4.30 0.46 32.42
N GLU A 106 -3.34 -0.32 31.90
CA GLU A 106 -2.84 -1.50 32.59
C GLU A 106 -2.25 -1.06 33.93
N THR A 107 -3.05 -1.03 34.99
CA THR A 107 -2.52 -1.04 36.35
C THR A 107 -1.95 -2.43 36.60
N LYS A 108 -0.66 -2.60 36.30
CA LYS A 108 0.12 -3.78 36.69
C LYS A 108 -0.04 -4.01 38.19
N LYS A 109 -0.76 -5.05 38.60
CA LYS A 109 -0.74 -5.55 39.98
C LYS A 109 0.69 -5.99 40.32
N PRO A 110 1.23 -5.67 41.51
CA PRO A 110 2.60 -6.02 41.88
C PRO A 110 2.76 -7.54 42.05
N LEU A 111 3.94 -8.03 41.66
CA LEU A 111 4.23 -9.43 41.28
C LEU A 111 4.40 -10.42 42.45
N ILE A 112 3.97 -10.14 43.68
CA ILE A 112 4.20 -11.06 44.81
C ILE A 112 3.02 -11.02 45.81
N GLU A 113 2.24 -12.09 45.85
CA GLU A 113 1.36 -12.43 46.98
C GLU A 113 1.49 -13.91 47.35
N VAL A 114 1.39 -14.17 48.66
CA VAL A 114 1.72 -15.44 49.33
C VAL A 114 0.51 -16.37 49.30
N ILE A 115 0.71 -17.58 48.77
CA ILE A 115 -0.32 -18.60 48.52
C ILE A 115 -1.02 -19.05 49.82
N GLY A 116 -2.35 -18.89 49.87
CA GLY A 116 -3.21 -19.46 50.90
C GLY A 116 -4.57 -19.87 50.31
N GLU A 117 -5.04 -21.09 50.62
CA GLU A 117 -6.24 -21.74 50.04
C GLU A 117 -7.56 -20.95 50.24
N GLN A 118 -7.61 -19.98 51.17
CA GLN A 118 -8.78 -19.10 51.34
C GLN A 118 -8.83 -17.93 50.34
N GLN A 119 -7.70 -17.62 49.70
CA GLN A 119 -7.56 -16.52 48.75
C GLN A 119 -7.96 -16.97 47.34
N GLU A 120 -7.64 -18.21 46.95
CA GLU A 120 -8.07 -18.81 45.67
C GLU A 120 -9.60 -18.83 45.51
N MET A 121 -10.34 -19.24 46.54
CA MET A 121 -11.81 -19.19 46.52
C MET A 121 -12.37 -17.76 46.43
N ARG A 122 -11.66 -16.75 46.96
CA ARG A 122 -12.08 -15.34 46.85
C ARG A 122 -11.75 -14.76 45.48
N ASP A 123 -10.60 -15.10 44.92
CA ASP A 123 -10.17 -14.66 43.60
C ASP A 123 -11.00 -15.32 42.49
N GLU A 124 -11.36 -16.61 42.61
CA GLU A 124 -12.28 -17.26 41.65
C GLU A 124 -13.70 -16.67 41.70
N LEU A 125 -14.19 -16.31 42.90
CA LEU A 125 -15.47 -15.61 43.05
C LEU A 125 -15.39 -14.18 42.51
N GLN A 126 -14.27 -13.49 42.69
CA GLN A 126 -14.05 -12.14 42.17
C GLN A 126 -13.93 -12.14 40.64
N ASP A 127 -13.16 -13.07 40.07
CA ASP A 127 -13.02 -13.27 38.63
C ASP A 127 -14.34 -13.68 37.98
N ALA A 128 -15.18 -14.48 38.66
CA ALA A 128 -16.52 -14.82 38.19
C ALA A 128 -17.51 -13.64 38.23
N VAL A 129 -17.33 -12.71 39.18
CA VAL A 129 -18.13 -11.47 39.29
C VAL A 129 -17.66 -10.43 38.27
N ASP A 130 -16.37 -10.38 37.96
CA ASP A 130 -15.75 -9.46 37.00
C ASP A 130 -15.81 -9.99 35.54
N PHE A 131 -16.18 -11.26 35.34
CA PHE A 131 -16.33 -11.85 34.01
C PHE A 131 -17.56 -11.28 33.28
N ASN A 132 -17.30 -10.38 32.35
CA ASN A 132 -18.33 -9.72 31.58
C ASN A 132 -18.89 -10.62 30.47
N TRP A 133 -20.04 -11.26 30.73
CA TRP A 133 -20.77 -12.16 29.82
C TRP A 133 -21.44 -11.46 28.62
N GLU A 134 -21.27 -10.15 28.46
CA GLU A 134 -21.83 -9.39 27.34
C GLU A 134 -21.08 -9.66 26.02
N LEU A 135 -21.79 -9.76 24.89
CA LEU A 135 -21.16 -9.87 23.57
C LEU A 135 -20.65 -8.49 23.11
N PRO A 136 -19.49 -8.38 22.44
CA PRO A 136 -19.00 -7.10 21.92
C PRO A 136 -19.85 -6.67 20.72
N GLN A 137 -20.14 -5.38 20.65
CA GLN A 137 -20.82 -4.77 19.51
C GLN A 137 -19.82 -3.92 18.74
N GLU A 138 -19.66 -4.20 17.45
CA GLU A 138 -18.90 -3.35 16.53
C GLU A 138 -19.88 -2.64 15.59
N LEU A 139 -19.59 -1.37 15.28
CA LEU A 139 -20.32 -0.64 14.23
C LEU A 139 -20.08 -1.35 12.89
N PRO A 140 -21.08 -1.40 11.99
CA PRO A 140 -20.85 -1.79 10.62
C PRO A 140 -19.75 -0.91 10.02
N LYS A 141 -18.69 -1.52 9.50
CA LYS A 141 -17.75 -0.80 8.63
C LYS A 141 -18.56 -0.32 7.42
N ASP A 142 -18.43 0.94 7.02
CA ASP A 142 -19.14 1.49 5.86
C ASP A 142 -18.82 0.69 4.60
N GLU A 143 -19.63 -0.32 4.28
CA GLU A 143 -19.52 -1.15 3.07
C GLU A 143 -20.07 -0.44 1.81
N LEU A 144 -20.36 0.86 1.87
CA LEU A 144 -20.93 1.62 0.75
C LEU A 144 -19.91 2.58 0.10
N LYS A 145 -18.70 2.10 -0.17
CA LYS A 145 -17.96 2.58 -1.35
C LYS A 145 -18.37 1.71 -2.53
N LEU A 146 -19.45 2.08 -3.21
CA LEU A 146 -19.96 1.42 -4.41
C LEU A 146 -18.93 1.36 -5.56
N GLN A 147 -17.88 2.19 -5.51
CA GLN A 147 -16.76 2.15 -6.43
C GLN A 147 -15.46 2.32 -5.65
N THR A 148 -14.55 1.36 -5.79
CA THR A 148 -13.20 1.46 -5.25
C THR A 148 -12.30 2.14 -6.27
N SER A 149 -11.58 3.15 -5.82
CA SER A 149 -10.60 3.83 -6.66
C SER A 149 -9.26 3.09 -6.68
N TYR A 150 -8.48 3.33 -7.73
CA TYR A 150 -7.15 2.79 -7.95
C TYR A 150 -6.34 3.74 -8.84
N GLY A 151 -5.17 3.30 -9.29
CA GLY A 151 -4.28 4.09 -10.12
C GLY A 151 -3.49 5.13 -9.33
N PHE A 152 -2.85 6.05 -10.04
CA PHE A 152 -2.08 7.13 -9.44
C PHE A 152 -2.94 7.92 -8.43
N ASN A 153 -2.47 8.03 -7.18
CA ASN A 153 -3.16 8.75 -6.09
C ASN A 153 -4.64 8.34 -5.88
N ASN A 154 -5.03 7.10 -6.21
CA ASN A 154 -6.42 6.62 -6.15
C ASN A 154 -7.43 7.51 -6.90
N GLN A 155 -7.03 8.11 -8.02
CA GLN A 155 -7.89 9.05 -8.77
C GLN A 155 -8.75 8.38 -9.85
N TYR A 156 -8.53 7.11 -10.16
CA TYR A 156 -9.19 6.41 -11.26
C TYR A 156 -10.18 5.35 -10.76
N SER A 157 -11.26 5.19 -11.51
CA SER A 157 -12.26 4.12 -11.39
C SER A 157 -12.92 3.89 -12.75
N GLY A 158 -13.53 2.73 -12.96
CA GLY A 158 -14.29 2.40 -14.17
C GLY A 158 -13.47 1.91 -15.37
N TYR A 159 -12.15 2.13 -15.39
CA TYR A 159 -11.24 1.62 -16.41
C TYR A 159 -11.17 0.09 -16.47
N PHE A 160 -11.44 -0.61 -15.34
CA PHE A 160 -11.36 -2.08 -15.30
C PHE A 160 -12.73 -2.78 -15.31
N THR A 161 -13.84 -2.04 -15.57
CA THR A 161 -15.21 -2.59 -15.53
C THR A 161 -15.44 -3.78 -16.46
N HIS A 162 -14.93 -3.72 -17.69
CA HIS A 162 -15.12 -4.75 -18.72
C HIS A 162 -13.87 -5.58 -18.96
N VAL A 163 -12.99 -5.69 -17.95
CA VAL A 163 -11.69 -6.32 -18.16
C VAL A 163 -11.77 -7.83 -18.35
N GLN A 164 -12.85 -8.46 -17.90
CA GLN A 164 -13.14 -9.86 -18.21
C GLN A 164 -13.51 -10.07 -19.69
N GLU A 165 -13.97 -9.02 -20.38
CA GLU A 165 -14.27 -9.05 -21.82
C GLU A 165 -13.05 -8.68 -22.67
N THR A 166 -12.04 -8.04 -22.08
CA THR A 166 -10.76 -7.73 -22.75
C THR A 166 -9.76 -8.85 -22.50
N MET A 167 -8.87 -9.10 -23.47
CA MET A 167 -7.75 -10.05 -23.32
C MET A 167 -6.63 -9.45 -22.46
N ASN A 168 -6.97 -8.77 -21.36
CA ASN A 168 -5.98 -8.15 -20.51
C ASN A 168 -5.39 -9.21 -19.58
N GLU A 169 -4.25 -9.74 -19.98
CA GLU A 169 -3.57 -10.74 -19.17
C GLU A 169 -2.80 -10.13 -18.00
N ILE A 170 -2.54 -8.81 -17.94
CA ILE A 170 -1.71 -8.19 -16.89
C ILE A 170 -2.43 -8.14 -15.55
N ILE A 171 -3.73 -7.85 -15.52
CA ILE A 171 -4.49 -7.77 -14.27
C ILE A 171 -4.52 -9.15 -13.58
N ASP A 172 -4.32 -9.17 -12.27
CA ASP A 172 -4.40 -10.37 -11.41
C ASP A 172 -5.53 -10.23 -10.37
N ILE A 173 -6.49 -9.33 -10.57
CA ILE A 173 -7.66 -9.15 -9.69
C ILE A 173 -8.93 -9.46 -10.44
N ASP A 174 -9.82 -10.25 -9.81
CA ASP A 174 -11.04 -10.73 -10.45
C ASP A 174 -12.12 -9.63 -10.52
N GLU A 175 -12.25 -8.82 -9.46
CA GLU A 175 -13.15 -7.66 -9.39
C GLU A 175 -12.41 -6.36 -8.99
N PRO A 176 -11.68 -5.71 -9.93
CA PRO A 176 -10.91 -4.48 -9.67
C PRO A 176 -11.72 -3.32 -9.05
N GLU A 177 -12.97 -3.15 -9.47
CA GLU A 177 -13.85 -2.03 -9.06
C GLU A 177 -14.44 -2.20 -7.65
N LYS A 178 -14.47 -3.43 -7.12
CA LYS A 178 -15.07 -3.75 -5.81
C LYS A 178 -14.06 -4.20 -4.75
N SER A 179 -12.81 -4.44 -5.17
CA SER A 179 -11.75 -4.94 -4.28
C SER A 179 -11.16 -3.83 -3.41
N SER A 180 -11.06 -4.06 -2.10
CA SER A 180 -10.35 -3.18 -1.17
C SER A 180 -8.83 -3.40 -1.24
N VAL A 181 -8.04 -2.46 -0.70
CA VAL A 181 -6.56 -2.58 -0.68
C VAL A 181 -6.11 -3.86 0.05
N GLU A 182 -6.76 -4.21 1.16
CA GLU A 182 -6.46 -5.43 1.92
C GLU A 182 -6.83 -6.70 1.15
N SER A 183 -7.97 -6.70 0.44
CA SER A 183 -8.36 -7.82 -0.42
C SER A 183 -7.33 -8.04 -1.52
N ARG A 184 -6.93 -6.96 -2.21
CA ARG A 184 -5.95 -7.03 -3.31
C ARG A 184 -4.61 -7.61 -2.85
N GLN A 185 -4.13 -7.23 -1.67
CA GLN A 185 -2.90 -7.77 -1.09
C GLN A 185 -3.04 -9.28 -0.84
N LYS A 186 -4.15 -9.72 -0.25
CA LYS A 186 -4.41 -11.13 0.02
C LYS A 186 -4.49 -11.94 -1.28
N ASP A 187 -5.26 -11.46 -2.24
CA ASP A 187 -5.47 -12.11 -3.54
C ASP A 187 -4.14 -12.23 -4.31
N ARG A 188 -3.30 -11.19 -4.27
CA ARG A 188 -1.96 -11.24 -4.85
C ARG A 188 -1.11 -12.34 -4.22
N ILE A 189 -1.03 -12.41 -2.89
CA ILE A 189 -0.18 -13.39 -2.21
C ILE A 189 -0.65 -14.82 -2.55
N GLU A 190 -1.97 -15.04 -2.57
CA GLU A 190 -2.56 -16.32 -2.94
C GLU A 190 -2.25 -16.71 -4.40
N LYS A 191 -2.44 -15.79 -5.35
CA LYS A 191 -2.14 -16.02 -6.76
C LYS A 191 -0.65 -16.21 -7.03
N GLU A 192 0.23 -15.47 -6.35
CA GLU A 192 1.68 -15.66 -6.44
C GLU A 192 2.09 -17.03 -5.91
N ASN A 193 1.53 -17.48 -4.79
CA ASN A 193 1.80 -18.83 -4.25
C ASN A 193 1.34 -19.92 -5.22
N TYR A 194 0.18 -19.74 -5.85
CA TYR A 194 -0.31 -20.68 -6.86
C TYR A 194 0.50 -20.66 -8.15
N LYS A 195 1.02 -19.49 -8.55
CA LYS A 195 1.75 -19.30 -9.80
C LYS A 195 3.22 -19.72 -9.72
N PHE A 196 3.80 -19.69 -8.52
CA PHE A 196 5.17 -20.13 -8.28
C PHE A 196 5.31 -21.62 -8.60
N ASP A 197 6.40 -21.95 -9.28
CA ASP A 197 6.69 -23.28 -9.77
C ASP A 197 8.11 -23.65 -9.30
N GLU A 198 8.16 -24.56 -8.34
CA GLU A 198 9.39 -25.00 -7.67
C GLU A 198 10.36 -25.65 -8.66
N ASP A 199 9.84 -26.49 -9.57
CA ASP A 199 10.62 -27.19 -10.58
C ASP A 199 11.22 -26.18 -11.57
N TYR A 200 10.41 -25.24 -12.05
CA TYR A 200 10.90 -24.20 -12.97
C TYR A 200 11.99 -23.34 -12.32
N TYR A 201 11.80 -22.92 -11.07
CA TYR A 201 12.81 -22.16 -10.32
C TYR A 201 14.11 -22.95 -10.15
N ALA A 202 14.02 -24.24 -9.79
CA ALA A 202 15.17 -25.11 -9.64
C ALA A 202 15.93 -25.30 -10.96
N MET A 203 15.21 -25.45 -12.08
CA MET A 203 15.81 -25.54 -13.41
C MET A 203 16.57 -24.27 -13.80
N ASP A 204 15.97 -23.09 -13.59
CA ASP A 204 16.64 -21.80 -13.86
C ASP A 204 17.84 -21.55 -12.97
N TYR A 205 17.84 -22.11 -11.75
CA TYR A 205 18.98 -22.06 -10.84
C TYR A 205 20.14 -22.94 -11.29
N VAL A 206 19.85 -24.11 -11.85
CA VAL A 206 20.86 -25.09 -12.31
C VAL A 206 21.41 -24.75 -13.69
N HIS A 207 20.54 -24.29 -14.60
CA HIS A 207 20.84 -23.96 -15.99
C HIS A 207 20.87 -22.45 -16.22
N ASP A 208 21.75 -21.76 -15.50
CA ASP A 208 21.77 -20.30 -15.42
C ASP A 208 22.60 -19.60 -16.51
N GLU A 209 23.06 -20.30 -17.57
CA GLU A 209 24.02 -19.73 -18.55
C GLU A 209 23.53 -18.43 -19.21
N GLU A 210 22.30 -18.41 -19.72
CA GLU A 210 21.67 -17.22 -20.30
C GLU A 210 21.38 -16.16 -19.23
N ILE A 211 20.99 -16.58 -18.02
CA ILE A 211 20.74 -15.67 -16.89
C ILE A 211 22.04 -14.97 -16.48
N GLN A 212 23.17 -15.68 -16.46
CA GLN A 212 24.48 -15.11 -16.18
C GLN A 212 24.92 -14.11 -17.26
N ARG A 213 24.56 -14.35 -18.53
CA ARG A 213 24.79 -13.37 -19.61
C ARG A 213 24.00 -12.09 -19.34
N VAL A 214 22.71 -12.21 -19.03
CA VAL A 214 21.85 -11.06 -18.68
C VAL A 214 22.33 -10.35 -17.41
N MET A 215 22.82 -11.07 -16.41
CA MET A 215 23.38 -10.48 -15.18
C MET A 215 24.69 -9.72 -15.44
N LYS A 216 25.48 -10.12 -16.45
CA LYS A 216 26.72 -9.42 -16.87
C LYS A 216 26.45 -8.18 -17.71
N TYR A 217 25.28 -8.09 -18.34
CA TYR A 217 24.88 -6.93 -19.12
C TYR A 217 24.92 -5.64 -18.27
N LYS A 218 25.43 -4.57 -18.88
CA LYS A 218 25.55 -3.24 -18.25
C LYS A 218 24.61 -2.26 -18.93
N PRO A 219 23.50 -1.89 -18.29
CA PRO A 219 22.56 -0.91 -18.84
C PRO A 219 23.20 0.45 -19.11
N ILE A 220 22.58 1.21 -19.99
CA ILE A 220 22.98 2.60 -20.28
C ILE A 220 23.03 3.46 -19.03
N TRP A 221 22.10 3.24 -18.09
CA TRP A 221 22.04 3.89 -16.77
C TRP A 221 23.32 3.69 -15.96
N SER A 222 23.79 2.43 -15.89
CA SER A 222 25.04 2.07 -15.22
C SER A 222 26.27 2.68 -15.88
N LYS A 223 26.28 2.77 -17.22
CA LYS A 223 27.37 3.42 -17.98
C LYS A 223 27.41 4.92 -17.70
N GLU A 224 26.26 5.59 -17.66
CA GLU A 224 26.16 7.03 -17.37
C GLU A 224 26.58 7.35 -15.93
N LEU A 225 26.14 6.57 -14.94
CA LEU A 225 26.54 6.80 -13.55
C LEU A 225 28.05 6.72 -13.39
N ARG A 226 28.70 5.73 -14.03
CA ARG A 226 30.17 5.61 -14.05
C ARG A 226 30.84 6.78 -14.75
N ARG A 227 30.26 7.28 -15.86
CA ARG A 227 30.76 8.48 -16.57
C ARG A 227 30.75 9.69 -15.64
N ILE A 228 29.64 9.95 -14.96
CA ILE A 228 29.48 11.06 -14.00
C ILE A 228 30.47 10.91 -12.83
N GLN A 229 30.65 9.70 -12.30
CA GLN A 229 31.61 9.46 -11.21
C GLN A 229 33.06 9.73 -11.63
N LYS A 230 33.45 9.29 -12.84
CA LYS A 230 34.79 9.57 -13.40
C LYS A 230 35.01 11.06 -13.62
N LEU A 231 34.02 11.76 -14.17
CA LEU A 231 34.06 13.21 -14.38
C LEU A 231 34.30 13.96 -13.06
N LYS A 232 33.58 13.58 -11.99
CA LYS A 232 33.77 14.16 -10.65
C LYS A 232 35.16 13.90 -10.07
N GLN A 233 35.79 12.76 -10.39
CA GLN A 233 37.16 12.46 -9.96
C GLN A 233 38.22 13.24 -10.76
N THR A 234 37.95 13.55 -12.02
CA THR A 234 38.85 14.33 -12.89
C THR A 234 38.78 15.85 -12.69
N THR A 235 37.80 16.35 -11.92
CA THR A 235 37.70 17.77 -11.53
C THR A 235 38.15 17.93 -10.06
N PRO A 236 39.46 17.98 -9.75
CA PRO A 236 39.91 18.25 -8.39
C PRO A 236 39.66 19.73 -8.04
N ASN A 237 38.98 19.96 -6.91
CA ASN A 237 38.91 21.21 -6.13
C ASN A 237 39.62 22.46 -6.71
N LYS A 238 38.85 23.34 -7.35
CA LYS A 238 38.95 24.80 -7.21
C LYS A 238 37.54 25.23 -6.78
N GLU A 239 37.23 25.72 -5.59
CA GLU A 239 37.97 26.39 -4.54
C GLU A 239 37.39 25.90 -3.19
N ALA A 240 38.21 25.31 -2.34
CA ALA A 240 37.92 25.26 -0.91
C ALA A 240 38.40 26.58 -0.31
N SER A 241 37.65 27.66 -0.52
CA SER A 241 37.82 28.87 0.27
C SER A 241 37.31 28.57 1.68
N LYS A 242 38.23 28.53 2.65
CA LYS A 242 37.89 28.51 4.08
C LYS A 242 37.05 29.75 4.38
N ALA A 243 35.75 29.59 4.63
CA ALA A 243 34.97 30.64 5.26
C ALA A 243 35.39 30.74 6.74
N PRO A 244 35.78 31.92 7.26
CA PRO A 244 36.04 32.09 8.69
C PRO A 244 34.72 32.11 9.47
N LEU A 245 34.81 31.75 10.76
CA LEU A 245 33.74 31.37 11.68
C LEU A 245 32.85 32.53 12.19
N ILE A 246 32.83 33.71 11.55
CA ILE A 246 32.05 34.87 12.05
C ILE A 246 31.33 35.56 10.88
N GLN A 247 30.00 35.63 11.01
CA GLN A 247 29.06 36.23 10.06
C GLN A 247 28.66 37.62 10.55
N GLU A 248 28.74 38.63 9.67
CA GLU A 248 28.02 39.89 9.84
C GLU A 248 26.90 39.97 8.79
N ILE A 249 25.73 40.41 9.26
CA ILE A 249 24.49 40.50 8.50
C ILE A 249 24.56 41.76 7.62
N GLY A 250 24.52 41.58 6.30
CA GLY A 250 24.37 42.65 5.32
C GLY A 250 23.47 42.20 4.17
N THR A 251 22.34 42.88 4.00
CA THR A 251 21.38 42.70 2.92
C THR A 251 21.97 43.19 1.60
N GLU A 252 22.26 42.30 0.66
CA GLU A 252 22.44 42.65 -0.76
C GLU A 252 21.77 41.62 -1.67
N ASN A 253 20.88 42.13 -2.53
CA ASN A 253 20.20 41.40 -3.59
C ASN A 253 21.23 40.82 -4.56
N ILE A 254 21.24 39.49 -4.74
CA ILE A 254 21.98 38.85 -5.81
C ILE A 254 20.96 38.52 -6.90
N ASP A 255 20.89 39.37 -7.92
CA ASP A 255 20.30 39.04 -9.21
C ASP A 255 21.06 37.84 -9.79
N ILE A 256 20.45 36.65 -9.73
CA ILE A 256 20.99 35.45 -10.36
C ILE A 256 20.78 35.60 -11.87
N ASN A 257 21.84 35.96 -12.57
CA ASN A 257 21.87 36.11 -14.01
C ASN A 257 21.78 34.73 -14.71
N LEU A 258 20.56 34.36 -15.11
CA LEU A 258 20.15 33.03 -15.61
C LEU A 258 20.82 32.62 -16.95
N GLU A 259 21.52 33.53 -17.61
CA GLU A 259 22.20 33.29 -18.90
C GLU A 259 23.69 32.91 -18.78
N SER A 260 24.30 32.98 -17.59
CA SER A 260 25.70 32.54 -17.40
C SER A 260 25.86 31.01 -17.24
N LEU A 261 24.75 30.26 -17.21
CA LEU A 261 24.73 28.78 -17.24
C LEU A 261 24.77 28.19 -18.66
N ALA A 262 24.75 29.02 -19.70
CA ALA A 262 24.94 28.58 -21.08
C ALA A 262 26.43 28.50 -21.44
N ILE A 263 27.17 27.67 -20.71
CA ILE A 263 28.45 27.14 -21.21
C ILE A 263 28.10 25.89 -22.02
N THR A 264 28.05 26.04 -23.35
CA THR A 264 28.14 24.92 -24.28
C THR A 264 29.43 24.14 -24.00
N ASP A 265 29.32 22.99 -23.33
CA ASP A 265 30.47 22.19 -22.89
C ASP A 265 30.48 20.80 -23.56
N HIS A 266 31.66 20.38 -24.03
CA HIS A 266 31.90 19.23 -24.93
C HIS A 266 31.87 17.85 -24.21
N GLN A 267 30.93 17.60 -23.28
CA GLN A 267 30.80 16.37 -22.49
C GLN A 267 29.36 15.82 -22.45
N GLU A 268 28.88 15.37 -23.60
CA GLU A 268 27.49 14.97 -23.81
C GLU A 268 27.02 13.86 -22.84
N SER A 269 25.89 14.08 -22.15
CA SER A 269 25.22 13.03 -21.35
C SER A 269 24.81 11.87 -22.25
N LEU A 270 25.02 10.62 -21.82
CA LEU A 270 24.52 9.45 -22.55
C LEU A 270 22.98 9.35 -22.50
N ILE A 271 22.36 10.10 -21.59
CA ILE A 271 20.92 10.08 -21.30
C ILE A 271 20.34 11.44 -21.70
N LYS A 272 20.44 11.79 -22.99
CA LYS A 272 19.72 12.93 -23.54
C LYS A 272 18.31 12.54 -23.94
N PHE A 273 17.40 13.50 -23.86
CA PHE A 273 16.07 13.32 -24.41
C PHE A 273 16.15 13.35 -25.94
N SER A 274 15.48 12.40 -26.59
CA SER A 274 15.29 12.40 -28.03
C SER A 274 14.19 13.38 -28.43
N ASN A 275 14.15 13.79 -29.69
CA ASN A 275 13.08 14.63 -30.23
C ASN A 275 11.68 14.01 -29.99
N LYS A 276 11.59 12.66 -30.02
CA LYS A 276 10.36 11.92 -29.73
C LYS A 276 9.95 12.12 -28.28
N GLU A 277 10.87 11.92 -27.33
CA GLU A 277 10.62 12.10 -25.90
C GLU A 277 10.27 13.56 -25.57
N GLU A 278 10.94 14.52 -26.19
CA GLU A 278 10.60 15.95 -26.06
C GLU A 278 9.21 16.29 -26.60
N SER A 279 8.78 15.62 -27.67
CA SER A 279 7.41 15.74 -28.17
C SER A 279 6.40 15.14 -27.19
N MET A 280 6.71 13.98 -26.60
CA MET A 280 5.85 13.34 -25.61
C MET A 280 5.72 14.19 -24.35
N MET A 281 6.82 14.77 -23.85
CA MET A 281 6.80 15.67 -22.70
C MET A 281 5.91 16.90 -22.93
N ARG A 282 5.90 17.45 -24.15
CA ARG A 282 4.99 18.55 -24.53
C ARG A 282 3.52 18.15 -24.59
N GLY A 283 3.23 16.86 -24.81
CA GLY A 283 1.88 16.31 -24.83
C GLY A 283 1.36 15.88 -23.45
N LEU A 284 2.18 15.92 -22.41
CA LEU A 284 1.76 15.57 -21.05
C LEU A 284 0.78 16.62 -20.50
N PRO A 285 -0.22 16.20 -19.70
CA PRO A 285 -1.18 17.14 -19.14
C PRO A 285 -0.52 18.06 -18.12
N HIS A 286 -0.82 19.36 -18.19
CA HIS A 286 -0.32 20.34 -17.23
C HIS A 286 -1.17 20.31 -15.95
N LYS A 287 -0.79 19.47 -14.99
CA LYS A 287 -1.50 19.27 -13.72
C LYS A 287 -0.55 19.38 -12.54
N GLU A 288 -1.02 19.99 -11.46
CA GLU A 288 -0.37 19.92 -10.15
C GLU A 288 -1.06 18.85 -9.31
N TYR A 289 -0.28 18.00 -8.63
CA TYR A 289 -0.82 16.93 -7.80
C TYR A 289 -0.71 17.29 -6.32
N LEU A 290 -1.86 17.28 -5.65
CA LEU A 290 -1.95 17.26 -4.19
C LEU A 290 -2.06 15.80 -3.75
N LEU A 291 -0.93 15.21 -3.36
CA LEU A 291 -0.87 13.81 -2.95
C LEU A 291 -1.43 13.64 -1.55
N SER A 292 -2.31 12.63 -1.37
CA SER A 292 -2.81 12.28 -0.04
C SER A 292 -1.72 11.62 0.81
N ASN A 293 -0.85 10.83 0.18
CA ASN A 293 0.28 10.18 0.82
C ASN A 293 1.46 10.07 -0.17
N GLU A 294 2.43 10.96 -0.03
CA GLU A 294 3.60 11.00 -0.92
C GLU A 294 4.41 9.69 -0.88
N LYS A 295 4.48 9.05 0.29
CA LYS A 295 5.26 7.82 0.48
C LYS A 295 4.78 6.70 -0.43
N ILE A 296 3.47 6.50 -0.53
CA ILE A 296 2.87 5.45 -1.38
C ILE A 296 3.24 5.69 -2.84
N THR A 297 3.21 6.94 -3.31
CA THR A 297 3.57 7.29 -4.69
C THR A 297 5.03 6.96 -4.99
N TYR A 298 5.96 7.27 -4.07
CA TYR A 298 7.37 6.90 -4.21
C TYR A 298 7.59 5.38 -4.18
N LEU A 299 6.87 4.64 -3.34
CA LEU A 299 6.97 3.17 -3.30
C LEU A 299 6.43 2.53 -4.59
N GLY A 300 5.30 3.01 -5.12
CA GLY A 300 4.79 2.59 -6.42
C GLY A 300 5.76 2.95 -7.57
N LEU A 301 6.50 4.06 -7.45
CA LEU A 301 7.56 4.38 -8.41
C LEU A 301 8.71 3.37 -8.34
N VAL A 302 9.15 2.96 -7.13
CA VAL A 302 10.19 1.93 -6.97
C VAL A 302 9.76 0.64 -7.62
N ASP A 303 8.52 0.22 -7.40
CA ASP A 303 7.94 -0.97 -8.02
C ASP A 303 7.98 -0.91 -9.56
N ILE A 304 7.43 0.15 -10.15
CA ILE A 304 7.41 0.33 -11.61
C ILE A 304 8.85 0.37 -12.17
N MET A 305 9.79 1.02 -11.47
CA MET A 305 11.19 1.06 -11.86
C MET A 305 11.87 -0.31 -11.76
N PHE A 306 11.47 -1.16 -10.80
CA PHE A 306 11.95 -2.54 -10.71
C PHE A 306 11.49 -3.34 -11.93
N ALA A 307 10.20 -3.29 -12.26
CA ALA A 307 9.65 -3.98 -13.42
C ALA A 307 10.30 -3.52 -14.74
N TYR A 308 10.47 -2.20 -14.91
CA TYR A 308 11.22 -1.63 -16.04
C TYR A 308 12.67 -2.15 -16.10
N SER A 309 13.38 -2.09 -14.98
CA SER A 309 14.79 -2.50 -14.91
C SER A 309 14.95 -3.99 -15.17
N TYR A 310 13.98 -4.80 -14.75
CA TYR A 310 13.91 -6.22 -15.07
C TYR A 310 13.81 -6.43 -16.58
N ASN A 311 12.80 -5.83 -17.22
CA ASN A 311 12.61 -5.91 -18.66
C ASN A 311 13.85 -5.42 -19.44
N HIS A 312 14.39 -4.26 -19.07
CA HIS A 312 15.57 -3.68 -19.73
C HIS A 312 16.81 -4.58 -19.61
N ARG A 313 16.96 -5.37 -18.54
CA ARG A 313 18.05 -6.35 -18.45
C ARG A 313 17.83 -7.52 -19.40
N ILE A 314 16.66 -8.17 -19.31
CA ILE A 314 16.39 -9.38 -20.11
C ILE A 314 16.34 -9.09 -21.61
N SER A 315 15.96 -7.86 -22.00
CA SER A 315 15.92 -7.41 -23.38
C SER A 315 17.24 -6.80 -23.86
N GLU A 316 18.26 -6.74 -23.00
CA GLU A 316 19.52 -6.03 -23.26
C GLU A 316 19.34 -4.57 -23.74
N GLY A 317 18.19 -3.95 -23.43
CA GLY A 317 17.81 -2.59 -23.80
C GLY A 317 16.93 -2.47 -25.06
N ASP A 318 16.68 -3.58 -25.77
CA ASP A 318 15.87 -3.60 -26.99
C ASP A 318 14.52 -4.28 -26.72
N ASN A 319 13.47 -3.47 -26.51
CA ASN A 319 12.15 -3.97 -26.14
C ASN A 319 11.55 -4.93 -27.18
N THR A 320 10.79 -5.90 -26.68
CA THR A 320 10.12 -6.95 -27.47
C THR A 320 8.59 -6.81 -27.33
N VAL A 321 7.86 -7.65 -28.06
CA VAL A 321 6.39 -7.72 -27.92
C VAL A 321 5.95 -8.10 -26.49
N GLU A 322 6.77 -8.85 -25.77
CA GLU A 322 6.52 -9.26 -24.39
C GLU A 322 6.89 -8.20 -23.34
N SER A 323 7.53 -7.09 -23.75
CA SER A 323 8.03 -6.09 -22.80
C SER A 323 6.90 -5.39 -22.02
N VAL A 324 5.77 -5.11 -22.67
CA VAL A 324 4.61 -4.50 -22.00
C VAL A 324 4.01 -5.46 -20.97
N TRP A 325 3.85 -6.73 -21.36
CA TRP A 325 3.37 -7.77 -20.46
C TRP A 325 4.33 -7.98 -19.29
N CYS A 326 5.63 -8.10 -19.54
CA CYS A 326 6.66 -8.29 -18.53
C CYS A 326 6.65 -7.17 -17.50
N ILE A 327 6.64 -5.90 -17.94
CA ILE A 327 6.62 -4.74 -17.03
C ILE A 327 5.32 -4.71 -16.23
N GLY A 328 4.18 -4.84 -16.91
CA GLY A 328 2.88 -4.78 -16.25
C GLY A 328 2.69 -5.93 -15.26
N LYS A 329 3.11 -7.14 -15.62
CA LYS A 329 3.06 -8.31 -14.74
C LYS A 329 4.01 -8.22 -13.59
N LEU A 330 5.22 -7.69 -13.75
CA LEU A 330 6.16 -7.65 -12.62
C LEU A 330 5.81 -6.57 -11.59
N SER A 331 5.11 -5.51 -11.99
CA SER A 331 4.66 -4.47 -11.07
C SER A 331 3.36 -4.86 -10.35
N PRO A 332 3.36 -5.16 -9.03
CA PRO A 332 2.11 -5.33 -8.29
C PRO A 332 1.25 -4.07 -8.28
N THR A 333 1.84 -2.86 -8.36
CA THR A 333 1.05 -1.62 -8.48
C THR A 333 0.19 -1.61 -9.74
N MET A 334 0.65 -2.20 -10.84
CA MET A 334 -0.12 -2.35 -12.09
C MET A 334 -0.97 -3.62 -12.09
N ALA A 335 -0.37 -4.80 -11.91
CA ALA A 335 -1.06 -6.08 -12.01
C ALA A 335 -2.08 -6.32 -10.89
N CYS A 336 -1.79 -5.84 -9.68
CA CYS A 336 -2.59 -6.12 -8.48
C CYS A 336 -3.20 -4.85 -7.86
N LEU A 337 -3.12 -3.69 -8.54
CA LEU A 337 -3.67 -2.41 -8.07
C LEU A 337 -3.33 -2.11 -6.60
N GLU A 338 -2.16 -2.56 -6.15
CA GLU A 338 -1.76 -2.58 -4.74
C GLU A 338 -1.05 -1.29 -4.35
N GLN A 339 -1.21 -0.93 -3.07
CA GLN A 339 -0.52 0.19 -2.45
C GLN A 339 0.32 -0.30 -1.29
N PHE A 340 1.60 0.02 -1.33
CA PHE A 340 2.56 -0.40 -0.32
C PHE A 340 2.73 0.63 0.78
N THR A 341 2.95 0.14 2.00
CA THR A 341 3.22 1.00 3.16
C THR A 341 4.70 1.07 3.51
N THR A 342 5.46 0.04 3.15
CA THR A 342 6.90 -0.07 3.40
C THR A 342 7.67 -0.48 2.16
N LEU A 343 8.94 -0.05 2.07
CA LEU A 343 9.85 -0.47 1.01
C LEU A 343 10.08 -1.99 1.00
N ARG A 344 10.09 -2.62 2.19
CA ARG A 344 10.29 -4.06 2.32
C ARG A 344 9.15 -4.87 1.71
N GLU A 345 7.89 -4.49 1.99
CA GLU A 345 6.73 -5.10 1.34
C GLU A 345 6.77 -4.94 -0.18
N THR A 346 7.09 -3.73 -0.68
CA THR A 346 7.23 -3.46 -2.12
C THR A 346 8.24 -4.41 -2.74
N MET A 347 9.45 -4.47 -2.18
CA MET A 347 10.53 -5.25 -2.77
C MET A 347 10.28 -6.76 -2.69
N ILE A 348 9.69 -7.26 -1.60
CA ILE A 348 9.30 -8.68 -1.50
C ILE A 348 8.26 -9.02 -2.56
N ALA A 349 7.25 -8.16 -2.78
CA ALA A 349 6.25 -8.36 -3.82
C ALA A 349 6.89 -8.37 -5.23
N CYS A 350 7.78 -7.42 -5.53
CA CYS A 350 8.52 -7.41 -6.80
C CYS A 350 9.35 -8.68 -7.00
N PHE A 351 10.06 -9.16 -5.97
CA PHE A 351 10.88 -10.37 -6.04
C PHE A 351 10.02 -11.61 -6.25
N ARG A 352 8.95 -11.79 -5.48
CA ARG A 352 8.01 -12.91 -5.63
C ARG A 352 7.50 -12.98 -7.07
N ARG A 353 7.09 -11.86 -7.65
CA ARG A 353 6.60 -11.84 -9.04
C ARG A 353 7.70 -12.12 -10.07
N ALA A 354 8.90 -11.58 -9.87
CA ALA A 354 10.06 -11.89 -10.73
C ALA A 354 10.49 -13.36 -10.67
N LEU A 355 10.15 -14.06 -9.59
CA LEU A 355 10.43 -15.49 -9.40
C LEU A 355 9.28 -16.42 -9.81
N ALA A 356 8.11 -15.89 -10.19
CA ALA A 356 6.93 -16.72 -10.53
C ALA A 356 6.39 -16.54 -11.96
N TYR A 357 6.56 -15.36 -12.55
CA TYR A 357 5.91 -15.00 -13.82
C TYR A 357 6.83 -15.00 -15.06
N PRO A 358 8.00 -14.33 -15.05
CA PRO A 358 8.77 -14.11 -16.28
C PRO A 358 9.50 -15.38 -16.74
N LEU A 359 10.14 -15.26 -17.90
CA LEU A 359 10.94 -16.32 -18.53
C LEU A 359 12.12 -16.77 -17.66
N TYR A 360 12.86 -15.82 -17.07
CA TYR A 360 13.96 -16.15 -16.16
C TYR A 360 13.50 -15.92 -14.73
N ARG A 361 13.69 -16.89 -13.84
CA ARG A 361 13.23 -16.85 -12.44
C ARG A 361 14.40 -17.14 -11.53
N HIS A 362 15.21 -16.11 -11.29
CA HIS A 362 16.46 -16.26 -10.55
C HIS A 362 16.65 -15.15 -9.52
N PHE A 363 16.92 -15.54 -8.27
CA PHE A 363 17.04 -14.59 -7.16
C PHE A 363 18.19 -13.61 -7.37
N GLY A 364 19.34 -14.09 -7.85
CA GLY A 364 20.49 -13.22 -8.13
C GLY A 364 20.23 -12.22 -9.26
N LEU A 365 19.32 -12.53 -10.20
CA LEU A 365 18.90 -11.58 -11.21
C LEU A 365 18.06 -10.46 -10.57
N CYS A 366 17.17 -10.80 -9.64
CA CYS A 366 16.38 -9.81 -8.88
C CYS A 366 17.29 -8.85 -8.09
N GLU A 367 18.36 -9.35 -7.47
CA GLU A 367 19.35 -8.49 -6.80
C GLU A 367 20.07 -7.55 -7.77
N LYS A 368 20.40 -8.03 -8.98
CA LYS A 368 20.96 -7.15 -10.03
C LYS A 368 19.95 -6.11 -10.49
N VAL A 369 18.68 -6.45 -10.61
CA VAL A 369 17.63 -5.51 -10.97
C VAL A 369 17.48 -4.44 -9.88
N LEU A 370 17.50 -4.81 -8.61
CA LEU A 370 17.51 -3.86 -7.48
C LEU A 370 18.71 -2.89 -7.57
N GLN A 371 19.90 -3.37 -7.95
CA GLN A 371 21.05 -2.51 -8.19
C GLN A 371 20.82 -1.49 -9.32
N ASP A 372 20.08 -1.85 -10.38
CA ASP A 372 19.72 -0.90 -11.44
C ASP A 372 18.70 0.14 -11.00
N VAL A 373 17.71 -0.27 -10.20
CA VAL A 373 16.75 0.66 -9.59
C VAL A 373 17.51 1.69 -8.76
N TYR A 374 18.45 1.24 -7.92
CA TYR A 374 19.35 2.15 -7.20
C TYR A 374 20.06 3.12 -8.16
N VAL A 375 20.63 2.64 -9.27
CA VAL A 375 21.33 3.48 -10.25
C VAL A 375 20.40 4.54 -10.87
N LEU A 376 19.18 4.16 -11.25
CA LEU A 376 18.17 5.10 -11.78
C LEU A 376 17.85 6.21 -10.77
N PHE A 377 17.57 5.83 -9.52
CA PHE A 377 17.30 6.79 -8.45
C PHE A 377 18.53 7.65 -8.11
N ARG A 378 19.74 7.10 -8.24
CA ARG A 378 20.99 7.85 -8.03
C ARG A 378 21.26 8.88 -9.13
N LEU A 379 20.83 8.62 -10.36
CA LEU A 379 20.89 9.57 -11.49
C LEU A 379 19.83 10.68 -11.38
N GLY A 380 18.74 10.42 -10.64
CA GLY A 380 17.71 11.40 -10.29
C GLY A 380 16.54 11.47 -11.27
N LYS A 381 15.66 12.46 -11.08
CA LYS A 381 14.36 12.56 -11.77
C LYS A 381 14.42 12.52 -13.29
N ARG A 382 15.50 13.03 -13.91
CA ARG A 382 15.66 13.04 -15.38
C ARG A 382 15.81 11.62 -15.94
N ALA A 383 16.56 10.75 -15.26
CA ALA A 383 16.73 9.37 -15.69
C ALA A 383 15.44 8.56 -15.49
N ILE A 384 14.79 8.75 -14.35
CA ILE A 384 13.48 8.15 -14.04
C ILE A 384 12.43 8.58 -15.07
N LEU A 385 12.34 9.88 -15.38
CA LEU A 385 11.41 10.39 -16.39
C LEU A 385 11.64 9.76 -17.76
N LYS A 386 12.91 9.58 -18.17
CA LYS A 386 13.21 8.93 -19.44
C LYS A 386 12.74 7.47 -19.46
N ALA A 387 12.97 6.71 -18.39
CA ALA A 387 12.44 5.35 -18.25
C ALA A 387 10.89 5.31 -18.26
N LEU A 388 10.24 6.27 -17.59
CA LEU A 388 8.78 6.42 -17.60
C LEU A 388 8.23 6.74 -19.00
N LEU A 389 8.89 7.62 -19.76
CA LEU A 389 8.50 7.94 -21.14
C LEU A 389 8.65 6.74 -22.08
N GLU A 390 9.70 5.94 -21.90
CA GLU A 390 9.89 4.71 -22.68
C GLU A 390 8.76 3.71 -22.41
N MET A 391 8.41 3.48 -21.14
CA MET A 391 7.25 2.66 -20.80
C MET A 391 5.95 3.24 -21.36
N LYS A 392 5.74 4.55 -21.18
CA LYS A 392 4.54 5.22 -21.66
C LYS A 392 4.36 5.01 -23.17
N ASP A 393 5.42 5.15 -23.95
CA ASP A 393 5.39 4.92 -25.40
C ASP A 393 4.98 3.47 -25.72
N MET A 394 5.54 2.47 -25.03
CA MET A 394 5.18 1.07 -25.25
C MET A 394 3.71 0.78 -24.89
N PHE A 395 3.26 1.25 -23.72
CA PHE A 395 1.90 1.00 -23.26
C PHE A 395 0.87 1.76 -24.11
N ASP A 396 1.11 3.01 -24.48
CA ASP A 396 0.18 3.81 -25.32
C ASP A 396 -0.11 3.16 -26.68
N HIS A 397 0.87 2.46 -27.26
CA HIS A 397 0.75 1.81 -28.57
C HIS A 397 0.28 0.36 -28.48
N HIS A 398 0.03 -0.17 -27.27
CA HIS A 398 -0.52 -1.50 -27.09
C HIS A 398 -2.06 -1.45 -27.14
N ASP A 399 -2.67 -2.32 -27.92
CA ASP A 399 -4.12 -2.41 -28.15
C ASP A 399 -4.96 -2.67 -26.88
N VAL A 400 -4.47 -3.52 -25.97
CA VAL A 400 -5.14 -3.86 -24.71
C VAL A 400 -4.58 -3.09 -23.52
N TYR A 401 -3.25 -2.94 -23.44
CA TYR A 401 -2.59 -2.46 -22.22
C TYR A 401 -2.46 -0.94 -22.12
N TYR A 402 -2.92 -0.15 -23.10
CA TYR A 402 -2.89 1.32 -23.04
C TYR A 402 -3.56 1.91 -21.80
N ILE A 403 -4.48 1.17 -21.16
CA ILE A 403 -5.14 1.61 -19.92
C ILE A 403 -4.12 1.92 -18.82
N TYR A 404 -3.04 1.15 -18.70
CA TYR A 404 -2.01 1.34 -17.67
C TYR A 404 -1.19 2.63 -17.89
N SER A 405 -1.06 3.04 -19.16
CA SER A 405 -0.49 4.34 -19.49
C SER A 405 -1.36 5.46 -18.93
N LYS A 406 -2.69 5.36 -19.09
CA LYS A 406 -3.64 6.36 -18.62
C LYS A 406 -3.78 6.42 -17.10
N THR A 407 -3.75 5.29 -16.43
CA THR A 407 -4.04 5.22 -14.98
C THR A 407 -2.79 5.33 -14.11
N TRP A 408 -1.58 5.12 -14.64
CA TRP A 408 -0.32 5.30 -13.91
C TRP A 408 0.71 6.15 -14.66
N LEU A 409 1.13 5.75 -15.87
CA LEU A 409 2.35 6.31 -16.47
C LEU A 409 2.22 7.79 -16.84
N ASP A 410 1.06 8.22 -17.34
CA ASP A 410 0.78 9.62 -17.66
C ASP A 410 1.00 10.52 -16.43
N ASP A 411 0.43 10.14 -15.29
CA ASP A 411 0.56 10.92 -14.05
C ASP A 411 1.95 10.81 -13.43
N TYR A 412 2.59 9.64 -13.46
CA TYR A 412 3.96 9.49 -12.99
C TYR A 412 4.94 10.33 -13.80
N CYS A 413 4.76 10.44 -15.12
CA CYS A 413 5.57 11.30 -15.99
C CYS A 413 5.41 12.78 -15.64
N VAL A 414 4.21 13.22 -15.27
CA VAL A 414 3.98 14.62 -14.86
C VAL A 414 4.52 14.85 -13.45
N TRP A 415 4.16 14.01 -12.50
CA TRP A 415 4.51 14.16 -11.09
C TRP A 415 6.03 14.14 -10.85
N ILE A 416 6.78 13.24 -11.51
CA ILE A 416 8.23 13.09 -11.27
C ILE A 416 9.03 14.37 -11.60
N GLN A 417 8.50 15.23 -12.47
CA GLN A 417 9.14 16.50 -12.84
C GLN A 417 9.17 17.48 -11.67
N HIS A 418 8.15 17.43 -10.81
CA HIS A 418 7.97 18.28 -9.63
C HIS A 418 8.36 17.60 -8.31
N ALA A 419 8.66 16.30 -8.34
CA ALA A 419 9.07 15.53 -7.17
C ALA A 419 10.36 16.08 -6.52
N SER A 420 10.46 15.91 -5.20
CA SER A 420 11.61 16.37 -4.42
C SER A 420 12.89 15.58 -4.73
N ASP A 421 13.92 16.27 -5.21
CA ASP A 421 15.24 15.69 -5.47
C ASP A 421 15.90 15.16 -4.18
N HIS A 422 15.55 15.73 -3.01
CA HIS A 422 16.03 15.25 -1.72
C HIS A 422 15.46 13.89 -1.35
N VAL A 423 14.14 13.69 -1.56
CA VAL A 423 13.48 12.40 -1.27
C VAL A 423 14.00 11.32 -2.20
N ILE A 424 14.12 11.59 -3.51
CA ILE A 424 14.68 10.65 -4.49
C ILE A 424 16.09 10.21 -4.09
N ARG A 425 16.94 11.15 -3.65
CA ARG A 425 18.31 10.84 -3.22
C ARG A 425 18.37 10.03 -1.92
N THR A 426 17.45 10.28 -0.98
CA THR A 426 17.36 9.53 0.28
C THR A 426 16.90 8.10 0.01
N LEU A 427 15.88 7.94 -0.82
CA LEU A 427 15.39 6.64 -1.27
C LEU A 427 16.46 5.87 -2.05
N ALA A 428 17.27 6.53 -2.89
CA ALA A 428 18.42 5.91 -3.53
C ALA A 428 19.42 5.34 -2.50
N HIS A 429 19.64 6.05 -1.38
CA HIS A 429 20.53 5.58 -0.33
C HIS A 429 19.95 4.37 0.43
N GLU A 430 18.65 4.37 0.71
CA GLU A 430 17.97 3.19 1.27
C GLU A 430 18.07 1.99 0.34
N LEU A 431 17.74 2.15 -0.95
CA LEU A 431 17.83 1.10 -1.97
C LEU A 431 19.25 0.52 -2.12
N HIS A 432 20.29 1.34 -1.92
CA HIS A 432 21.68 0.88 -2.02
C HIS A 432 22.06 -0.12 -0.91
N HIS A 433 21.51 0.04 0.28
CA HIS A 433 21.78 -0.81 1.45
C HIS A 433 20.69 -1.86 1.66
N PHE A 434 19.71 -1.92 0.76
CA PHE A 434 18.59 -2.80 0.89
C PHE A 434 19.00 -4.23 0.54
N VAL A 435 18.76 -5.15 1.46
CA VAL A 435 19.03 -6.58 1.30
C VAL A 435 17.78 -7.34 1.72
N ILE A 436 17.42 -8.34 0.92
CA ILE A 436 16.30 -9.25 1.16
C ILE A 436 16.90 -10.62 1.40
N ASP A 437 16.51 -11.25 2.51
CA ASP A 437 16.85 -12.65 2.70
C ASP A 437 15.94 -13.55 1.87
N LYS A 438 16.47 -14.64 1.33
CA LYS A 438 15.69 -15.62 0.57
C LYS A 438 14.56 -16.23 1.41
N SER A 439 14.72 -16.33 2.73
CA SER A 439 13.67 -16.81 3.63
C SER A 439 12.46 -15.88 3.68
N GLU A 440 12.63 -14.58 3.43
CA GLU A 440 11.54 -13.60 3.45
C GLU A 440 10.57 -13.75 2.25
N ILE A 441 10.98 -14.47 1.20
CA ILE A 441 10.14 -14.74 0.04
C ILE A 441 9.00 -15.70 0.41
N GLY A 442 9.20 -16.60 1.37
CA GLY A 442 8.17 -17.53 1.86
C GLY A 442 7.94 -18.77 0.99
N TRP A 443 8.92 -19.14 0.15
CA TRP A 443 8.89 -20.35 -0.71
C TRP A 443 10.08 -21.28 -0.48
N ASP A 444 10.74 -21.16 0.68
CA ASP A 444 11.87 -22.02 1.07
C ASP A 444 12.95 -22.17 -0.01
N LEU A 445 13.22 -21.08 -0.74
CA LEU A 445 14.21 -21.04 -1.82
C LEU A 445 15.58 -21.64 -1.44
N PRO A 446 16.12 -21.44 -0.22
CA PRO A 446 17.39 -22.06 0.16
C PRO A 446 17.37 -23.59 0.12
N GLU A 447 16.24 -24.22 0.44
CA GLU A 447 16.08 -25.67 0.39
C GLU A 447 15.94 -26.15 -1.05
N LEU A 448 15.13 -25.48 -1.87
CA LEU A 448 15.00 -25.76 -3.31
C LEU A 448 16.35 -25.69 -4.03
N GLU A 449 17.13 -24.64 -3.76
CA GLU A 449 18.46 -24.47 -4.34
C GLU A 449 19.45 -25.55 -3.92
N LYS A 450 19.33 -26.03 -2.68
CA LYS A 450 20.17 -27.12 -2.17
C LYS A 450 19.84 -28.43 -2.89
N ILE A 451 18.55 -28.77 -2.98
CA ILE A 451 18.08 -29.97 -3.68
C ILE A 451 18.49 -29.91 -5.17
N ALA A 452 18.31 -28.76 -5.81
CA ALA A 452 18.66 -28.58 -7.21
C ALA A 452 20.16 -28.81 -7.48
N LYS A 453 21.04 -28.35 -6.57
CA LYS A 453 22.49 -28.63 -6.66
C LYS A 453 22.81 -30.11 -6.51
N GLU A 454 22.23 -30.77 -5.52
CA GLU A 454 22.46 -32.20 -5.27
C GLU A 454 22.02 -33.04 -6.48
N LEU A 455 20.89 -32.70 -7.12
CA LEU A 455 20.42 -33.36 -8.34
C LEU A 455 21.40 -33.17 -9.52
N LYS A 456 21.88 -31.93 -9.73
CA LYS A 456 22.87 -31.64 -10.77
C LYS A 456 24.16 -32.44 -10.58
N GLU A 457 24.67 -32.49 -9.34
CA GLU A 457 25.89 -33.25 -9.01
C GLU A 457 25.71 -34.75 -9.29
N LEU A 458 24.53 -35.32 -9.00
CA LEU A 458 24.21 -36.71 -9.33
C LEU A 458 24.14 -36.97 -10.84
N GLU A 459 23.56 -36.04 -11.61
CA GLU A 459 23.54 -36.13 -13.08
C GLU A 459 24.96 -36.10 -13.66
N ASP A 460 25.78 -35.15 -13.24
CA ASP A 460 27.17 -35.01 -13.68
C ASP A 460 28.01 -36.27 -13.34
N THR A 461 27.78 -36.85 -12.15
CA THR A 461 28.49 -38.06 -11.71
C THR A 461 28.06 -39.29 -12.51
N ASN A 462 26.76 -39.44 -12.81
CA ASN A 462 26.24 -40.55 -13.61
C ASN A 462 26.70 -40.49 -15.08
N VAL A 463 26.81 -39.29 -15.65
CA VAL A 463 27.37 -39.10 -17.00
C VAL A 463 28.86 -39.48 -17.02
N SER A 464 29.63 -39.13 -15.97
CA SER A 464 31.04 -39.49 -15.86
C SER A 464 31.33 -40.99 -15.71
N HIS A 465 30.33 -41.80 -15.32
CA HIS A 465 30.44 -43.25 -15.21
C HIS A 465 30.02 -44.02 -16.48
N LEU A 466 29.44 -43.31 -17.46
CA LEU A 466 28.99 -43.87 -18.74
C LEU A 466 29.96 -43.59 -19.90
N GLU A 467 30.91 -42.67 -19.72
CA GLU A 467 32.10 -42.46 -20.58
C GLU A 467 33.28 -43.33 -20.13
#